data_AF-A0A0S2DP12-F1
#
_entry.id   AF-A0A0S2DP12-F1
#
_cell.length_a   1.000
_cell.length_b   1.000
_cell.length_c   1.000
_cell.angle_alpha   90.00
_cell.angle_beta   90.00
_cell.angle_gamma   90.00
#
_symmetry.space_group_name_H-M   'P 1'
#
loop_
_entity.id
_entity.type
_entity.pdbx_description
1 polymer ?
#
loop_
_entity_poly.entity_id
_entity_poly.type
_entity_poly.pdbx_seq_one_letter_code
_entity_poly.pdbx_strand_id
1 'polypeptide(L)'
;MNRSTLLALAIASVIAMNMAAPGQAFAGNDCDLNDGVAGNENSGGSTANGVDAIACGRGNNANADGGVALGRNNTVDGIDAQAIGNGNFAGGVSATAVGADNAASGDESVALGRGNHAAAANASAVGYINSANAQDSSALGNFNFADGVGSNAVGRGNRARVDRSNAFGGDNDVGGVDATALGNNNVASGARSLAAGFGAQAGADDAVAVGVAASASGINSSAFGNGAQAIGVNATAVGASSVAQRRRRPPPRSAGQPGPSARARRRWATSIVRTCKTAARWATSTSPTASARTRWAAATARARIARMRSAATTT
;
A
#
# COMPACT_ATOMS: atom_id res chain seq x y z
N MET A 1 32.79 26.10 82.73
CA MET A 1 32.37 24.81 82.13
C MET A 1 33.59 23.90 82.07
N ASN A 2 33.57 22.79 82.81
CA ASN A 2 34.72 21.89 82.91
C ASN A 2 34.82 21.04 81.63
N ARG A 3 36.04 20.64 81.22
CA ARG A 3 36.27 19.82 80.01
C ARG A 3 35.40 18.55 79.96
N SER A 4 35.04 18.01 81.13
CA SER A 4 34.13 16.89 81.31
C SER A 4 32.68 17.19 80.88
N THR A 5 32.19 18.41 81.11
CA THR A 5 30.84 18.82 80.68
C THR A 5 30.73 19.10 79.18
N LEU A 6 31.83 19.54 78.54
CA LEU A 6 31.90 19.74 77.08
C LEU A 6 31.96 18.40 76.33
N LEU A 7 32.67 17.40 76.86
CA LEU A 7 32.73 16.05 76.27
C LEU A 7 31.38 15.32 76.38
N ALA A 8 30.67 15.47 77.51
CA ALA A 8 29.34 14.90 77.69
C ALA A 8 28.30 15.53 76.72
N LEU A 9 28.38 16.85 76.48
CA LEU A 9 27.48 17.52 75.53
C LEU A 9 27.78 17.13 74.08
N ALA A 10 29.07 16.96 73.72
CA ALA A 10 29.50 16.53 72.40
C ALA A 10 29.09 15.08 72.09
N ILE A 11 29.19 14.18 73.07
CA ILE A 11 28.73 12.78 72.92
C ILE A 11 27.20 12.72 72.83
N ALA A 12 26.47 13.53 73.61
CA ALA A 12 25.01 13.62 73.52
C ALA A 12 24.53 14.16 72.15
N SER A 13 25.23 15.12 71.55
CA SER A 13 24.90 15.62 70.21
C SER A 13 25.20 14.62 69.08
N VAL A 14 26.25 13.79 69.22
CA VAL A 14 26.61 12.77 68.21
C VAL A 14 25.69 11.55 68.30
N ILE A 15 25.16 11.23 69.48
CA ILE A 15 24.13 10.20 69.66
C ILE A 15 22.77 10.71 69.12
N ALA A 16 22.42 11.98 69.32
CA ALA A 16 21.19 12.56 68.77
C ALA A 16 21.19 12.67 67.23
N MET A 17 22.35 12.89 66.60
CA MET A 17 22.49 12.94 65.14
C MET A 17 22.39 11.57 64.45
N ASN A 18 22.57 10.46 65.18
CA ASN A 18 22.37 9.10 64.67
C ASN A 18 20.96 8.54 64.95
N MET A 19 20.07 9.35 65.53
CA MET A 19 18.63 9.04 65.65
C MET A 19 17.77 9.79 64.64
N ALA A 20 18.39 10.51 63.69
CA ALA A 20 17.74 10.79 62.41
C ALA A 20 17.55 9.45 61.73
N ALA A 21 16.35 8.89 61.90
CA ALA A 21 15.91 7.66 61.29
C ALA A 21 16.44 7.57 59.85
N PRO A 22 16.88 6.40 59.35
CA PRO A 22 16.72 6.18 57.92
C PRO A 22 15.24 6.48 57.68
N GLY A 23 14.95 7.59 56.98
CA GLY A 23 13.59 7.88 56.56
C GLY A 23 13.12 6.58 55.94
N GLN A 24 12.11 5.96 56.56
CA GLN A 24 11.51 4.80 55.95
C GLN A 24 11.13 5.28 54.56
N ALA A 25 11.74 4.70 53.53
CA ALA A 25 11.24 4.85 52.19
C ALA A 25 9.84 4.25 52.27
N PHE A 26 8.83 5.10 52.50
CA PHE A 26 7.45 4.76 52.26
C PHE A 26 7.37 4.50 50.75
N ALA A 27 7.63 3.26 50.35
CA ALA A 27 6.82 2.69 49.29
C ALA A 27 5.40 2.72 49.87
N GLY A 28 4.59 3.68 49.42
CA GLY A 28 3.16 3.65 49.72
C GLY A 28 2.66 2.29 49.29
N ASN A 29 2.00 1.57 50.20
CA ASN A 29 1.31 0.34 49.87
C ASN A 29 0.16 0.73 48.92
N ASP A 30 0.48 0.81 47.63
CA ASP A 30 -0.42 1.26 46.56
C ASP A 30 -1.08 0.06 45.84
N CYS A 31 -0.89 -1.16 46.35
CA CYS A 31 -1.41 -2.39 45.75
C CYS A 31 -2.59 -2.91 46.57
N ASP A 32 -3.79 -2.87 45.99
CA ASP A 32 -4.95 -3.57 46.52
C ASP A 32 -4.92 -5.01 45.99
N LEU A 33 -4.90 -5.97 46.92
CA LEU A 33 -5.12 -7.38 46.65
C LEU A 33 -6.48 -7.72 47.23
N ASN A 34 -7.37 -8.31 46.44
CA ASN A 34 -8.66 -8.78 46.92
C ASN A 34 -8.47 -10.01 47.84
N ASP A 35 -8.02 -9.77 49.08
CA ASP A 35 -7.71 -10.80 50.08
C ASP A 35 -8.89 -11.08 51.03
N GLY A 36 -10.06 -10.50 50.74
CA GLY A 36 -11.29 -10.66 51.53
C GLY A 36 -11.34 -9.83 52.81
N VAL A 37 -10.41 -8.90 53.04
CA VAL A 37 -10.39 -8.04 54.24
C VAL A 37 -10.73 -6.59 53.87
N ALA A 38 -11.89 -6.10 54.35
CA ALA A 38 -12.27 -4.71 54.14
C ALA A 38 -11.47 -3.78 55.07
N GLY A 39 -10.69 -2.84 54.51
CA GLY A 39 -10.37 -1.58 55.21
C GLY A 39 -8.93 -1.08 55.32
N ASN A 40 -7.98 -1.43 54.44
CA ASN A 40 -6.67 -0.77 54.37
C ASN A 40 -6.15 -0.95 52.93
N GLU A 41 -5.92 0.06 52.07
CA GLU A 41 -4.78 0.98 52.03
C GLU A 41 -5.02 2.21 51.08
N ASN A 42 -4.18 3.23 51.15
CA ASN A 42 -4.45 4.67 50.92
C ASN A 42 -4.72 5.19 49.47
N SER A 43 -5.61 6.19 49.40
CA SER A 43 -5.60 7.43 48.57
C SER A 43 -5.45 7.39 47.03
N GLY A 44 -5.21 6.23 46.41
CA GLY A 44 -5.04 6.10 44.96
C GLY A 44 -6.33 5.87 44.17
N GLY A 45 -7.42 5.42 44.81
CA GLY A 45 -8.69 5.15 44.14
C GLY A 45 -8.63 3.97 43.14
N SER A 46 -7.76 3.00 43.38
CA SER A 46 -7.75 1.73 42.61
C SER A 46 -8.70 0.70 43.23
N THR A 47 -9.19 -0.24 42.42
CA THR A 47 -10.14 -1.29 42.81
C THR A 47 -9.79 -2.62 42.16
N ALA A 48 -9.73 -3.69 42.97
CA ALA A 48 -9.61 -5.08 42.51
C ALA A 48 -10.93 -5.84 42.79
N ASN A 49 -11.88 -5.80 41.85
CA ASN A 49 -13.21 -6.38 42.02
C ASN A 49 -13.27 -7.88 41.67
N GLY A 50 -12.40 -8.35 40.77
CA GLY A 50 -12.34 -9.75 40.37
C GLY A 50 -11.74 -10.65 41.45
N VAL A 51 -12.05 -11.95 41.39
CA VAL A 51 -11.37 -12.97 42.20
C VAL A 51 -9.91 -13.07 41.75
N ASP A 52 -8.98 -13.12 42.71
CA ASP A 52 -7.52 -13.15 42.46
C ASP A 52 -6.98 -11.96 41.63
N ALA A 53 -7.75 -10.87 41.52
CA ALA A 53 -7.36 -9.68 40.77
C ALA A 53 -6.28 -8.87 41.54
N ILE A 54 -5.43 -8.19 40.78
CA ILE A 54 -4.38 -7.30 41.29
C ILE A 54 -4.62 -5.89 40.72
N ALA A 55 -4.80 -4.90 41.60
CA ALA A 55 -4.88 -3.50 41.19
C ALA A 55 -3.86 -2.66 41.97
N CYS A 56 -2.82 -2.18 41.30
CA CYS A 56 -1.74 -1.46 41.97
C CYS A 56 -1.37 -0.12 41.33
N GLY A 57 -1.45 0.96 42.11
CA GLY A 57 -1.21 2.35 41.72
C GLY A 57 -2.48 3.21 41.80
N ARG A 58 -2.58 4.30 41.02
CA ARG A 58 -3.70 5.26 41.12
C ARG A 58 -4.78 5.02 40.06
N GLY A 59 -6.04 4.92 40.47
CA GLY A 59 -7.20 4.89 39.57
C GLY A 59 -7.30 3.65 38.69
N ASN A 60 -6.62 2.56 39.04
CA ASN A 60 -6.71 1.31 38.29
C ASN A 60 -7.98 0.56 38.66
N ASN A 61 -8.59 -0.11 37.69
CA ASN A 61 -9.78 -0.91 37.91
C ASN A 61 -9.59 -2.31 37.32
N ALA A 62 -9.40 -3.32 38.17
CA ALA A 62 -9.35 -4.72 37.77
C ALA A 62 -10.71 -5.38 38.08
N ASN A 63 -11.61 -5.41 37.10
CA ASN A 63 -13.00 -5.84 37.26
C ASN A 63 -13.21 -7.35 37.13
N ALA A 64 -12.35 -8.03 36.38
CA ALA A 64 -12.50 -9.43 36.05
C ALA A 64 -11.52 -10.33 36.82
N ASP A 65 -11.91 -11.60 36.98
CA ASP A 65 -11.13 -12.61 37.68
C ASP A 65 -9.74 -12.79 37.05
N GLY A 66 -8.71 -12.93 37.88
CA GLY A 66 -7.31 -13.03 37.45
C GLY A 66 -6.74 -11.76 36.79
N GLY A 67 -7.52 -10.67 36.72
CA GLY A 67 -7.12 -9.44 36.04
C GLY A 67 -6.00 -8.69 36.76
N VAL A 68 -5.02 -8.18 36.00
CA VAL A 68 -3.87 -7.43 36.55
C VAL A 68 -3.82 -6.01 36.00
N ALA A 69 -4.07 -5.02 36.86
CA ALA A 69 -4.00 -3.60 36.53
C ALA A 69 -2.88 -2.91 37.33
N LEU A 70 -1.77 -2.53 36.67
CA LEU A 70 -0.60 -1.93 37.33
C LEU A 70 -0.24 -0.56 36.73
N GLY A 71 -0.09 0.46 37.56
CA GLY A 71 0.32 1.81 37.17
C GLY A 71 -0.74 2.87 37.45
N ARG A 72 -1.19 3.63 36.44
CA ARG A 72 -2.20 4.69 36.62
C ARG A 72 -3.34 4.58 35.60
N ASN A 73 -4.58 4.64 36.08
CA ASN A 73 -5.80 4.72 35.28
C ASN A 73 -5.96 3.57 34.28
N ASN A 74 -5.47 2.37 34.61
CA ASN A 74 -5.69 1.20 33.77
C ASN A 74 -7.05 0.58 34.07
N THR A 75 -7.67 -0.08 33.10
CA THR A 75 -8.93 -0.81 33.27
C THR A 75 -8.79 -2.20 32.66
N VAL A 76 -9.15 -3.22 33.43
CA VAL A 76 -9.10 -4.63 33.05
C VAL A 76 -10.49 -5.20 33.25
N ASP A 77 -11.18 -5.49 32.14
CA ASP A 77 -12.53 -6.06 32.12
C ASP A 77 -12.54 -7.50 31.61
N GLY A 78 -11.43 -7.96 31.01
CA GLY A 78 -11.27 -9.34 30.56
C GLY A 78 -10.75 -10.26 31.66
N ILE A 79 -11.30 -11.48 31.72
CA ILE A 79 -10.78 -12.55 32.59
C ILE A 79 -9.31 -12.84 32.21
N ASP A 80 -8.43 -13.00 33.20
CA ASP A 80 -6.98 -13.23 33.01
C ASP A 80 -6.26 -12.14 32.18
N ALA A 81 -6.89 -10.99 31.96
CA ALA A 81 -6.32 -9.91 31.17
C ALA A 81 -5.37 -9.02 31.97
N GLN A 82 -4.48 -8.31 31.28
CA GLN A 82 -3.40 -7.54 31.89
C GLN A 82 -3.34 -6.13 31.30
N ALA A 83 -3.38 -5.11 32.15
CA ALA A 83 -3.18 -3.72 31.77
C ALA A 83 -2.07 -3.08 32.62
N ILE A 84 -0.91 -2.78 32.01
CA ILE A 84 0.27 -2.30 32.72
C ILE A 84 0.76 -0.98 32.13
N GLY A 85 0.80 0.07 32.94
CA GLY A 85 1.32 1.39 32.60
C GLY A 85 0.30 2.50 32.84
N ASN A 86 -0.07 3.24 31.80
CA ASN A 86 -0.84 4.46 31.93
C ASN A 86 -2.09 4.49 31.03
N GLY A 87 -3.30 4.48 31.58
CA GLY A 87 -4.50 4.66 30.76
C GLY A 87 -4.80 3.49 29.82
N ASN A 88 -4.29 2.28 30.09
CA ASN A 88 -4.53 1.14 29.22
C ASN A 88 -5.90 0.49 29.51
N PHE A 89 -6.50 -0.09 28.49
CA PHE A 89 -7.73 -0.87 28.55
C PHE A 89 -7.46 -2.30 28.04
N ALA A 90 -7.65 -3.30 28.89
CA ALA A 90 -7.60 -4.71 28.54
C ALA A 90 -9.00 -5.32 28.73
N GLY A 91 -9.80 -5.31 27.66
CA GLY A 91 -11.23 -5.63 27.70
C GLY A 91 -11.59 -7.05 27.28
N GLY A 92 -10.77 -7.70 26.45
CA GLY A 92 -11.01 -9.09 26.03
C GLY A 92 -10.43 -10.11 27.00
N VAL A 93 -10.94 -11.34 26.96
CA VAL A 93 -10.41 -12.46 27.77
C VAL A 93 -8.95 -12.70 27.41
N SER A 94 -8.07 -12.83 28.40
CA SER A 94 -6.62 -13.00 28.21
C SER A 94 -5.94 -11.88 27.41
N ALA A 95 -6.57 -10.71 27.29
CA ALA A 95 -6.01 -9.59 26.56
C ALA A 95 -4.83 -8.95 27.31
N THR A 96 -3.85 -8.43 26.58
CA THR A 96 -2.65 -7.79 27.15
C THR A 96 -2.49 -6.38 26.61
N ALA A 97 -2.59 -5.37 27.46
CA ALA A 97 -2.38 -3.96 27.13
C ALA A 97 -1.22 -3.37 27.97
N VAL A 98 -0.09 -3.02 27.35
CA VAL A 98 1.10 -2.56 28.08
C VAL A 98 1.66 -1.27 27.48
N GLY A 99 1.91 -0.27 28.32
CA GLY A 99 2.46 1.03 27.95
C GLY A 99 1.51 2.17 28.27
N ALA A 100 1.13 3.01 27.29
CA ALA A 100 0.27 4.17 27.52
C ALA A 100 -0.90 4.27 26.53
N ASP A 101 -2.11 4.47 27.03
CA ASP A 101 -3.31 4.71 26.23
C ASP A 101 -3.60 3.59 25.19
N ASN A 102 -3.24 2.33 25.49
CA ASN A 102 -3.54 1.21 24.60
C ASN A 102 -4.92 0.62 24.90
N ALA A 103 -5.56 0.02 23.90
CA ALA A 103 -6.82 -0.70 24.03
C ALA A 103 -6.73 -2.08 23.37
N ALA A 104 -6.56 -3.12 24.18
CA ALA A 104 -6.66 -4.53 23.80
C ALA A 104 -8.10 -5.02 24.09
N SER A 105 -9.01 -4.81 23.12
CA SER A 105 -10.45 -5.00 23.31
C SER A 105 -10.95 -6.39 22.89
N GLY A 106 -10.20 -7.10 22.05
CA GLY A 106 -10.55 -8.45 21.62
C GLY A 106 -9.97 -9.54 22.54
N ASP A 107 -10.57 -10.73 22.50
CA ASP A 107 -10.05 -11.89 23.22
C ASP A 107 -8.65 -12.27 22.71
N GLU A 108 -7.75 -12.64 23.61
CA GLU A 108 -6.35 -12.97 23.33
C GLU A 108 -5.59 -11.86 22.57
N SER A 109 -6.12 -10.63 22.56
CA SER A 109 -5.54 -9.51 21.84
C SER A 109 -4.37 -8.89 22.59
N VAL A 110 -3.43 -8.32 21.84
CA VAL A 110 -2.21 -7.71 22.39
C VAL A 110 -2.09 -6.27 21.89
N ALA A 111 -2.01 -5.30 22.79
CA ALA A 111 -1.75 -3.90 22.49
C ALA A 111 -0.53 -3.40 23.30
N LEU A 112 0.62 -3.22 22.66
CA LEU A 112 1.88 -2.88 23.33
C LEU A 112 2.48 -1.57 22.79
N GLY A 113 2.77 -0.61 23.66
CA GLY A 113 3.44 0.64 23.31
C GLY A 113 2.58 1.85 23.67
N ARG A 114 2.28 2.74 22.73
CA ARG A 114 1.44 3.91 22.99
C ARG A 114 0.33 4.11 21.97
N GLY A 115 -0.91 4.22 22.46
CA GLY A 115 -2.07 4.56 21.63
C GLY A 115 -2.51 3.45 20.67
N ASN A 116 -2.12 2.20 20.90
CA ASN A 116 -2.46 1.09 20.00
C ASN A 116 -3.86 0.55 20.29
N HIS A 117 -4.54 0.06 19.25
CA HIS A 117 -5.86 -0.53 19.33
C HIS A 117 -5.87 -1.92 18.69
N ALA A 118 -6.00 -2.96 19.51
CA ALA A 118 -6.23 -4.33 19.08
C ALA A 118 -7.70 -4.68 19.35
N ALA A 119 -8.55 -4.55 18.34
CA ALA A 119 -10.01 -4.48 18.51
C ALA A 119 -10.72 -5.84 18.49
N ALA A 120 -10.10 -6.85 17.88
CA ALA A 120 -10.70 -8.14 17.57
C ALA A 120 -9.91 -9.31 18.17
N ALA A 121 -10.50 -10.50 18.15
CA ALA A 121 -9.86 -11.70 18.71
C ALA A 121 -8.53 -12.00 18.01
N ASN A 122 -7.52 -12.38 18.79
CA ASN A 122 -6.14 -12.65 18.35
C ASN A 122 -5.45 -11.47 17.64
N ALA A 123 -6.00 -10.26 17.71
CA ALA A 123 -5.40 -9.10 17.07
C ALA A 123 -4.16 -8.62 17.83
N SER A 124 -3.12 -8.20 17.11
CA SER A 124 -1.88 -7.70 17.70
C SER A 124 -1.54 -6.31 17.17
N ALA A 125 -1.47 -5.31 18.05
CA ALA A 125 -1.12 -3.93 17.73
C ALA A 125 0.08 -3.49 18.58
N VAL A 126 1.25 -3.31 17.96
CA VAL A 126 2.51 -3.07 18.69
C VAL A 126 3.25 -1.86 18.14
N GLY A 127 3.59 -0.91 19.00
CA GLY A 127 4.35 0.30 18.67
C GLY A 127 3.62 1.59 19.02
N TYR A 128 3.37 2.47 18.04
CA TYR A 128 2.73 3.76 18.24
C TYR A 128 1.54 3.96 17.30
N ILE A 129 0.35 4.12 17.87
CA ILE A 129 -0.90 4.43 17.16
C ILE A 129 -1.18 3.43 16.02
N ASN A 130 -1.06 2.14 16.29
CA ASN A 130 -1.48 1.09 15.35
C ASN A 130 -2.91 0.64 15.63
N SER A 131 -3.61 0.20 14.59
CA SER A 131 -4.96 -0.37 14.67
C SER A 131 -4.98 -1.75 14.02
N ALA A 132 -5.21 -2.79 14.81
CA ALA A 132 -5.47 -4.15 14.36
C ALA A 132 -6.95 -4.45 14.62
N ASN A 133 -7.79 -4.24 13.59
CA ASN A 133 -9.24 -4.11 13.73
C ASN A 133 -10.01 -5.40 13.43
N ALA A 134 -9.34 -6.42 12.89
CA ALA A 134 -9.96 -7.67 12.47
C ALA A 134 -9.34 -8.88 13.15
N GLN A 135 -10.04 -10.01 13.11
CA GLN A 135 -9.56 -11.25 13.72
C GLN A 135 -8.22 -11.67 13.11
N ASP A 136 -7.29 -12.14 13.96
CA ASP A 136 -5.95 -12.60 13.58
C ASP A 136 -5.11 -11.53 12.85
N SER A 137 -5.49 -10.24 12.93
CA SER A 137 -4.79 -9.15 12.27
C SER A 137 -3.59 -8.66 13.09
N SER A 138 -2.53 -8.22 12.41
CA SER A 138 -1.29 -7.74 13.05
C SER A 138 -0.87 -6.38 12.50
N ALA A 139 -0.78 -5.38 13.37
CA ALA A 139 -0.32 -4.03 13.06
C ALA A 139 0.92 -3.67 13.92
N LEU A 140 2.11 -3.63 13.30
CA LEU A 140 3.39 -3.44 13.99
C LEU A 140 4.15 -2.22 13.48
N GLY A 141 4.47 -1.27 14.36
CA GLY A 141 5.30 -0.10 14.06
C GLY A 141 4.61 1.22 14.39
N ASN A 142 4.40 2.09 13.40
CA ASN A 142 3.92 3.45 13.60
C ASN A 142 2.76 3.79 12.63
N PHE A 143 1.56 4.08 13.13
CA PHE A 143 0.40 4.43 12.29
C PHE A 143 0.01 3.36 11.25
N ASN A 144 0.06 2.08 11.60
CA ASN A 144 -0.41 1.02 10.71
C ASN A 144 -1.86 0.64 10.97
N PHE A 145 -2.56 0.21 9.92
CA PHE A 145 -3.94 -0.23 9.94
C PHE A 145 -4.05 -1.62 9.30
N ALA A 146 -4.40 -2.62 10.09
CA ALA A 146 -4.70 -3.98 9.65
C ALA A 146 -6.21 -4.22 9.84
N ASP A 147 -6.99 -3.97 8.79
CA ASP A 147 -8.46 -3.95 8.82
C ASP A 147 -9.10 -5.26 8.30
N GLY A 148 -8.32 -6.14 7.67
CA GLY A 148 -8.80 -7.43 7.13
C GLY A 148 -8.52 -8.62 8.03
N VAL A 149 -9.31 -9.68 7.92
CA VAL A 149 -9.09 -10.92 8.69
C VAL A 149 -7.75 -11.55 8.30
N GLY A 150 -6.89 -11.85 9.28
CA GLY A 150 -5.54 -12.36 9.03
C GLY A 150 -4.62 -11.40 8.27
N SER A 151 -4.94 -10.10 8.25
CA SER A 151 -4.14 -9.09 7.56
C SER A 151 -2.92 -8.64 8.38
N ASN A 152 -1.86 -8.24 7.70
CA ASN A 152 -0.60 -7.83 8.33
C ASN A 152 -0.19 -6.44 7.81
N ALA A 153 0.08 -5.49 8.71
CA ALA A 153 0.57 -4.16 8.39
C ALA A 153 1.79 -3.83 9.26
N VAL A 154 2.99 -3.80 8.66
CA VAL A 154 4.26 -3.71 9.40
C VAL A 154 5.13 -2.59 8.86
N GLY A 155 5.53 -1.67 9.73
CA GLY A 155 6.41 -0.53 9.42
C GLY A 155 5.75 0.80 9.77
N ARG A 156 5.59 1.72 8.81
CA ARG A 156 4.99 3.04 9.05
C ARG A 156 3.86 3.34 8.07
N GLY A 157 2.69 3.75 8.54
CA GLY A 157 1.63 4.30 7.67
C GLY A 157 1.00 3.29 6.72
N ASN A 158 1.17 1.98 6.94
CA ASN A 158 0.64 0.98 6.02
C ASN A 158 -0.86 0.74 6.26
N ARG A 159 -1.57 0.37 5.19
CA ARG A 159 -2.98 0.01 5.23
C ARG A 159 -3.23 -1.34 4.55
N ALA A 160 -3.50 -2.36 5.34
CA ALA A 160 -3.90 -3.70 4.91
C ALA A 160 -5.41 -3.84 5.08
N ARG A 161 -6.19 -3.50 4.05
CA ARG A 161 -7.64 -3.22 4.18
C ARG A 161 -8.56 -4.44 4.10
N VAL A 162 -8.02 -5.57 3.64
CA VAL A 162 -8.82 -6.72 3.18
C VAL A 162 -8.23 -8.02 3.70
N ASP A 163 -9.03 -9.08 3.74
CA ASP A 163 -8.62 -10.38 4.26
C ASP A 163 -7.31 -10.89 3.66
N ARG A 164 -6.44 -11.37 4.54
CA ARG A 164 -5.12 -11.93 4.23
C ARG A 164 -4.23 -10.99 3.40
N SER A 165 -4.51 -9.69 3.45
CA SER A 165 -3.67 -8.66 2.84
C SER A 165 -2.43 -8.39 3.68
N ASN A 166 -1.30 -8.13 3.01
CA ASN A 166 -0.02 -7.95 3.68
C ASN A 166 0.70 -6.68 3.19
N ALA A 167 1.00 -5.76 4.09
CA ALA A 167 1.66 -4.50 3.79
C ALA A 167 2.92 -4.35 4.66
N PHE A 168 4.10 -4.33 4.03
CA PHE A 168 5.38 -4.23 4.72
C PHE A 168 6.21 -3.05 4.21
N GLY A 169 6.62 -2.16 5.11
CA GLY A 169 7.46 -0.99 4.83
C GLY A 169 6.77 0.32 5.18
N GLY A 170 6.63 1.25 4.22
CA GLY A 170 6.12 2.60 4.46
C GLY A 170 4.99 3.00 3.54
N ASP A 171 3.88 3.51 4.09
CA ASP A 171 2.79 4.13 3.32
C ASP A 171 2.23 3.23 2.20
N ASN A 172 2.26 1.90 2.37
CA ASN A 172 1.69 0.98 1.38
C ASN A 172 0.18 0.85 1.57
N ASP A 173 -0.53 0.58 0.47
CA ASP A 173 -1.98 0.47 0.45
C ASP A 173 -2.42 -0.82 -0.26
N VAL A 174 -2.98 -1.75 0.49
CA VAL A 174 -3.36 -3.09 0.01
C VAL A 174 -4.87 -3.23 0.05
N GLY A 175 -5.47 -3.23 -1.13
CA GLY A 175 -6.92 -3.32 -1.34
C GLY A 175 -7.39 -4.65 -1.93
N GLY A 176 -6.47 -5.54 -2.30
CA GLY A 176 -6.81 -6.86 -2.82
C GLY A 176 -6.82 -7.93 -1.74
N VAL A 177 -7.77 -8.88 -1.83
CA VAL A 177 -7.75 -10.11 -1.02
C VAL A 177 -6.48 -10.90 -1.36
N ASP A 178 -5.81 -11.46 -0.35
CA ASP A 178 -4.56 -12.22 -0.54
C ASP A 178 -3.42 -11.43 -1.21
N ALA A 179 -3.52 -10.09 -1.27
CA ALA A 179 -2.54 -9.25 -1.94
C ALA A 179 -1.40 -8.86 -1.00
N THR A 180 -0.24 -8.52 -1.58
CA THR A 180 0.96 -8.15 -0.83
C THR A 180 1.60 -6.88 -1.41
N ALA A 181 1.94 -5.93 -0.54
CA ALA A 181 2.75 -4.77 -0.86
C ALA A 181 4.04 -4.73 -0.02
N LEU A 182 5.19 -4.56 -0.69
CA LEU A 182 6.53 -4.58 -0.09
C LEU A 182 7.34 -3.34 -0.48
N GLY A 183 7.74 -2.52 0.49
CA GLY A 183 8.57 -1.34 0.25
C GLY A 183 7.85 -0.05 0.64
N ASN A 184 7.87 0.97 -0.23
CA ASN A 184 7.27 2.26 0.10
C ASN A 184 6.26 2.75 -0.94
N ASN A 185 5.12 3.27 -0.49
CA ASN A 185 4.10 3.89 -1.33
C ASN A 185 3.60 2.96 -2.45
N ASN A 186 3.53 1.65 -2.21
CA ASN A 186 3.03 0.69 -3.20
C ASN A 186 1.52 0.51 -3.06
N VAL A 187 0.86 0.18 -4.17
CA VAL A 187 -0.58 -0.09 -4.23
C VAL A 187 -0.81 -1.48 -4.81
N ALA A 188 -1.35 -2.39 -4.00
CA ALA A 188 -1.72 -3.75 -4.42
C ALA A 188 -3.25 -3.88 -4.35
N SER A 189 -3.93 -3.54 -5.46
CA SER A 189 -5.41 -3.48 -5.52
C SER A 189 -6.06 -4.75 -6.06
N GLY A 190 -5.34 -5.55 -6.85
CA GLY A 190 -5.88 -6.80 -7.38
C GLY A 190 -5.87 -7.94 -6.37
N ALA A 191 -6.79 -8.90 -6.48
CA ALA A 191 -6.73 -10.11 -5.67
C ALA A 191 -5.48 -10.94 -6.00
N ARG A 192 -4.82 -11.52 -4.98
CA ARG A 192 -3.56 -12.27 -5.11
C ARG A 192 -2.44 -11.49 -5.83
N SER A 193 -2.50 -10.16 -5.78
CA SER A 193 -1.51 -9.30 -6.44
C SER A 193 -0.28 -9.06 -5.58
N LEU A 194 0.85 -8.73 -6.22
CA LEU A 194 2.10 -8.36 -5.56
C LEU A 194 2.62 -7.03 -6.09
N ALA A 195 2.74 -6.02 -5.23
CA ALA A 195 3.39 -4.75 -5.55
C ALA A 195 4.66 -4.57 -4.69
N ALA A 196 5.84 -4.60 -5.29
CA ALA A 196 7.10 -4.51 -4.57
C ALA A 196 8.03 -3.43 -5.14
N GLY A 197 8.45 -2.47 -4.30
CA GLY A 197 9.37 -1.39 -4.69
C GLY A 197 9.04 -0.04 -4.05
N PHE A 198 9.16 1.01 -4.85
CA PHE A 198 8.76 2.37 -4.50
C PHE A 198 7.72 2.85 -5.50
N GLY A 199 6.48 3.06 -5.08
CA GLY A 199 5.42 3.48 -6.01
C GLY A 199 4.94 2.39 -6.98
N ALA A 200 5.20 1.11 -6.71
CA ALA A 200 4.75 0.02 -7.58
C ALA A 200 3.22 -0.17 -7.47
N GLN A 201 2.58 -0.51 -8.58
CA GLN A 201 1.13 -0.65 -8.70
C GLN A 201 0.76 -1.99 -9.32
N ALA A 202 0.20 -2.90 -8.53
CA ALA A 202 -0.40 -4.14 -9.00
C ALA A 202 -1.93 -3.99 -8.95
N GLY A 203 -2.48 -3.46 -10.04
CA GLY A 203 -3.86 -2.96 -10.10
C GLY A 203 -4.91 -3.99 -10.51
N ALA A 204 -4.52 -5.19 -10.91
CA ALA A 204 -5.42 -6.22 -11.41
C ALA A 204 -5.17 -7.57 -10.73
N ASP A 205 -6.14 -8.47 -10.80
CA ASP A 205 -6.04 -9.80 -10.20
C ASP A 205 -4.86 -10.59 -10.75
N ASP A 206 -4.16 -11.29 -9.86
CA ASP A 206 -2.95 -12.06 -10.14
C ASP A 206 -1.82 -11.23 -10.76
N ALA A 207 -1.88 -9.89 -10.63
CA ALA A 207 -0.87 -9.01 -11.19
C ALA A 207 0.36 -8.89 -10.28
N VAL A 208 1.54 -8.80 -10.89
CA VAL A 208 2.82 -8.66 -10.20
C VAL A 208 3.54 -7.42 -10.72
N ALA A 209 3.78 -6.44 -9.87
CA ALA A 209 4.54 -5.23 -10.19
C ALA A 209 5.77 -5.13 -9.28
N VAL A 210 6.96 -5.31 -9.84
CA VAL A 210 8.23 -5.26 -9.09
C VAL A 210 9.17 -4.22 -9.70
N GLY A 211 9.47 -3.18 -8.94
CA GLY A 211 10.35 -2.08 -9.33
C GLY A 211 9.78 -0.71 -8.99
N VAL A 212 10.63 0.32 -9.06
CA VAL A 212 10.21 1.70 -8.84
C VAL A 212 9.18 2.10 -9.91
N ALA A 213 7.99 2.52 -9.51
CA ALA A 213 6.90 2.89 -10.39
C ALA A 213 6.50 1.81 -11.43
N ALA A 214 6.78 0.53 -11.15
CA ALA A 214 6.29 -0.57 -11.99
C ALA A 214 4.76 -0.65 -11.92
N SER A 215 4.08 -0.91 -13.05
CA SER A 215 2.63 -0.96 -13.14
C SER A 215 2.16 -2.22 -13.88
N ALA A 216 1.46 -3.10 -13.18
CA ALA A 216 0.80 -4.28 -13.75
C ALA A 216 -0.72 -4.09 -13.65
N SER A 217 -1.35 -3.70 -14.75
CA SER A 217 -2.78 -3.35 -14.82
C SER A 217 -3.62 -4.34 -15.62
N GLY A 218 -2.98 -5.34 -16.26
CA GLY A 218 -3.69 -6.46 -16.88
C GLY A 218 -3.92 -7.58 -15.87
N ILE A 219 -5.03 -8.30 -16.01
CA ILE A 219 -5.25 -9.55 -15.26
C ILE A 219 -4.11 -10.53 -15.59
N ASN A 220 -3.55 -11.19 -14.56
CA ASN A 220 -2.43 -12.12 -14.70
C ASN A 220 -1.24 -11.51 -15.46
N SER A 221 -0.94 -10.24 -15.19
CA SER A 221 0.16 -9.53 -15.85
C SER A 221 1.35 -9.35 -14.91
N SER A 222 2.56 -9.28 -15.46
CA SER A 222 3.76 -9.06 -14.67
C SER A 222 4.63 -7.94 -15.23
N ALA A 223 4.93 -6.94 -14.42
CA ALA A 223 5.81 -5.83 -14.73
C ALA A 223 7.07 -5.88 -13.84
N PHE A 224 8.23 -6.07 -14.45
CA PHE A 224 9.52 -6.13 -13.76
C PHE A 224 10.47 -5.04 -14.28
N GLY A 225 10.75 -4.03 -13.45
CA GLY A 225 11.70 -2.95 -13.76
C GLY A 225 11.17 -1.54 -13.43
N ASN A 226 12.09 -0.56 -13.39
CA ASN A 226 11.74 0.85 -13.16
C ASN A 226 10.79 1.35 -14.27
N GLY A 227 9.56 1.71 -13.91
CA GLY A 227 8.56 2.19 -14.86
C GLY A 227 8.06 1.14 -15.86
N ALA A 228 8.28 -0.15 -15.62
CA ALA A 228 7.75 -1.22 -16.49
C ALA A 228 6.21 -1.23 -16.44
N GLN A 229 5.54 -1.43 -17.59
CA GLN A 229 4.09 -1.38 -17.73
C GLN A 229 3.54 -2.64 -18.41
N ALA A 230 2.90 -3.51 -17.63
CA ALA A 230 2.19 -4.68 -18.13
C ALA A 230 0.68 -4.39 -18.17
N ILE A 231 0.21 -3.90 -19.32
CA ILE A 231 -1.16 -3.37 -19.50
C ILE A 231 -2.11 -4.45 -20.04
N GLY A 232 -1.59 -5.38 -20.83
CA GLY A 232 -2.39 -6.45 -21.42
C GLY A 232 -2.71 -7.57 -20.43
N VAL A 233 -3.84 -8.24 -20.60
CA VAL A 233 -4.12 -9.53 -19.95
C VAL A 233 -3.05 -10.54 -20.37
N ASN A 234 -2.51 -11.29 -19.40
CA ASN A 234 -1.39 -12.23 -19.60
C ASN A 234 -0.11 -11.58 -20.16
N ALA A 235 0.07 -10.27 -19.96
CA ALA A 235 1.24 -9.57 -20.49
C ALA A 235 2.40 -9.59 -19.49
N THR A 236 3.62 -9.75 -20.01
CA THR A 236 4.85 -9.64 -19.23
C THR A 236 5.70 -8.51 -19.80
N ALA A 237 5.95 -7.47 -18.99
CA ALA A 237 6.87 -6.38 -19.29
C ALA A 237 8.14 -6.55 -18.46
N VAL A 238 9.29 -6.74 -19.10
CA VAL A 238 10.59 -6.89 -18.43
C VAL A 238 11.56 -5.83 -18.94
N GLY A 239 12.14 -5.07 -18.00
CA GLY A 239 13.09 -4.00 -18.28
C GLY A 239 12.53 -2.62 -17.98
N ALA A 240 13.43 -1.66 -17.75
CA ALA A 240 13.05 -0.29 -17.45
C ALA A 240 12.23 0.34 -18.58
N SER A 241 11.10 0.96 -18.23
CA SER A 241 10.14 1.57 -19.16
C SER A 241 9.60 0.62 -20.25
N SER A 242 9.72 -0.69 -20.07
CA SER A 242 9.15 -1.67 -20.99
C SER A 242 7.63 -1.61 -20.96
N VAL A 243 6.97 -1.75 -22.12
CA VAL A 243 5.50 -1.74 -22.21
C VAL A 243 5.02 -3.01 -22.90
N ALA A 244 4.26 -3.83 -22.18
CA ALA A 244 3.59 -5.01 -22.71
C ALA A 244 2.07 -4.78 -22.73
N GLN A 245 1.52 -4.62 -23.94
CA GLN A 245 0.11 -4.34 -24.16
C GLN A 245 -0.46 -5.25 -25.25
N ARG A 246 -1.77 -5.56 -25.18
CA ARG A 246 -2.43 -6.24 -26.29
C ARG A 246 -2.33 -5.36 -27.53
N ARG A 247 -1.86 -5.92 -28.65
CA ARG A 247 -1.97 -5.25 -29.95
C ARG A 247 -3.46 -4.99 -30.22
N ARG A 248 -3.84 -3.72 -30.34
CA ARG A 248 -5.10 -3.37 -30.99
C ARG A 248 -5.03 -3.99 -32.38
N ARG A 249 -5.89 -4.96 -32.66
CA ARG A 249 -6.03 -5.49 -34.03
C ARG A 249 -6.37 -4.26 -34.88
N PRO A 250 -5.58 -3.90 -35.90
CA PRO A 250 -6.01 -2.83 -36.79
C PRO A 250 -7.41 -3.20 -37.29
N PRO A 251 -8.33 -2.23 -37.43
CA PRO A 251 -9.63 -2.52 -38.04
C PRO A 251 -9.35 -3.33 -39.31
N PRO A 252 -10.14 -4.38 -39.61
CA PRO A 252 -9.96 -5.12 -40.85
C PRO A 252 -9.85 -4.06 -41.94
N ARG A 253 -8.72 -4.05 -42.67
CA ARG A 253 -8.63 -3.24 -43.88
C ARG A 253 -9.87 -3.63 -44.65
N SER A 254 -10.85 -2.71 -44.74
CA SER A 254 -12.02 -2.90 -45.59
C SER A 254 -11.45 -3.47 -46.87
N ALA A 255 -11.82 -4.71 -47.20
CA ALA A 255 -11.34 -5.41 -48.39
C ALA A 255 -11.30 -4.35 -49.48
N GLY A 256 -10.09 -4.00 -49.93
CA GLY A 256 -9.89 -2.81 -50.74
C GLY A 256 -10.97 -2.82 -51.80
N GLN A 257 -11.74 -1.73 -51.92
CA GLN A 257 -12.73 -1.61 -53.00
C GLN A 257 -12.10 -2.25 -54.23
N PRO A 258 -12.71 -3.29 -54.82
CA PRO A 258 -12.05 -4.04 -55.88
C PRO A 258 -11.56 -3.01 -56.87
N GLY A 259 -10.23 -2.91 -56.98
CA GLY A 259 -9.61 -1.91 -57.86
C GLY A 259 -10.28 -2.06 -59.21
N PRO A 260 -10.47 -0.96 -59.98
CA PRO A 260 -11.32 -0.94 -61.16
C PRO A 260 -11.10 -2.22 -61.98
N SER A 261 -12.20 -2.90 -62.32
CA SER A 261 -12.16 -4.17 -63.06
C SER A 261 -11.21 -4.06 -64.25
N ALA A 262 -10.61 -5.16 -64.70
CA ALA A 262 -9.74 -5.14 -65.89
C ALA A 262 -10.39 -4.42 -67.09
N ARG A 263 -11.73 -4.49 -67.19
CA ARG A 263 -12.56 -3.75 -68.13
C ARG A 263 -12.57 -2.25 -67.89
N ALA A 264 -12.71 -1.79 -66.64
CA ALA A 264 -12.63 -0.39 -66.26
C ALA A 264 -11.21 0.18 -66.49
N ARG A 265 -10.15 -0.56 -66.17
CA ARG A 265 -8.75 -0.17 -66.49
C ARG A 265 -8.52 -0.05 -67.99
N ARG A 266 -9.04 -1.00 -68.79
CA ARG A 266 -9.00 -0.93 -70.26
C ARG A 266 -9.79 0.28 -70.79
N ARG A 267 -10.99 0.56 -70.28
CA ARG A 267 -11.76 1.75 -70.70
C ARG A 267 -11.06 3.06 -70.34
N TRP A 268 -10.43 3.13 -69.18
CA TRP A 268 -9.65 4.30 -68.75
C TRP A 268 -8.41 4.50 -69.64
N ALA A 269 -7.66 3.44 -69.92
CA ALA A 269 -6.51 3.48 -70.82
C ALA A 269 -6.93 3.87 -72.26
N THR A 270 -8.03 3.31 -72.78
CA THR A 270 -8.55 3.68 -74.11
C THR A 270 -9.04 5.12 -74.16
N SER A 271 -9.64 5.62 -73.07
CA SER A 271 -10.06 7.03 -72.93
C SER A 271 -8.86 7.97 -72.99
N ILE A 272 -7.81 7.72 -72.19
CA ILE A 272 -6.56 8.49 -72.20
C ILE A 272 -5.92 8.48 -73.59
N VAL A 273 -5.84 7.31 -74.24
CA VAL A 273 -5.29 7.20 -75.59
C VAL A 273 -6.12 8.01 -76.61
N ARG A 274 -7.45 8.05 -76.45
CA ARG A 274 -8.34 8.85 -77.32
C ARG A 274 -8.14 10.35 -77.09
N THR A 275 -8.03 10.80 -75.85
CA THR A 275 -7.79 12.20 -75.47
C THR A 275 -6.38 12.67 -75.89
N CYS A 276 -5.38 11.79 -75.78
CA CYS A 276 -4.04 12.09 -76.30
C CYS A 276 -3.99 12.12 -77.83
N LYS A 277 -4.77 11.29 -78.53
CA LYS A 277 -4.86 11.33 -80.01
C LYS A 277 -5.57 12.58 -80.52
N THR A 278 -6.61 13.07 -79.84
CA THR A 278 -7.27 14.33 -80.20
C THR A 278 -6.38 15.53 -79.92
N ALA A 279 -5.66 15.53 -78.78
CA ALA A 279 -4.64 16.56 -78.48
C ALA A 279 -3.47 16.56 -79.49
N ALA A 280 -3.02 15.39 -79.94
CA ALA A 280 -1.97 15.29 -80.96
C ALA A 280 -2.42 15.78 -82.36
N ARG A 281 -3.71 15.61 -82.71
CA ARG A 281 -4.27 16.15 -83.97
C ARG A 281 -4.38 17.67 -83.95
N TRP A 282 -4.71 18.26 -82.80
CA TRP A 282 -4.67 19.71 -82.59
C TRP A 282 -3.25 20.29 -82.66
N ALA A 283 -2.24 19.56 -82.17
CA ALA A 283 -0.85 19.99 -82.27
C ALA A 283 -0.34 20.05 -83.73
N THR A 284 -0.88 19.21 -84.63
CA THR A 284 -0.50 19.18 -86.05
C THR A 284 -1.24 20.19 -86.93
N SER A 285 -2.29 20.85 -86.43
CA SER A 285 -3.03 21.87 -87.17
C SER A 285 -2.54 23.31 -86.90
N THR A 286 -1.41 23.47 -86.21
CA THR A 286 -0.82 24.80 -85.98
C THR A 286 0.22 25.10 -87.05
N SER A 287 0.09 26.31 -87.62
CA SER A 287 0.79 26.90 -88.75
C SER A 287 2.33 26.74 -88.74
N PRO A 288 3.02 26.87 -89.88
CA PRO A 288 4.46 26.55 -90.02
C PRO A 288 5.43 27.42 -89.19
N THR A 289 4.94 28.34 -88.37
CA THR A 289 5.73 29.20 -87.46
C THR A 289 5.83 28.66 -86.02
N ALA A 290 5.34 27.46 -85.72
CA ALA A 290 5.41 26.90 -84.36
C ALA A 290 6.85 26.67 -83.87
N SER A 291 7.18 27.28 -82.72
CA SER A 291 8.50 27.28 -82.09
C SER A 291 9.05 25.88 -81.75
N ALA A 292 10.37 25.76 -81.60
CA ALA A 292 11.05 24.50 -81.26
C ALA A 292 10.52 23.83 -79.98
N ARG A 293 9.99 24.60 -79.02
CA ARG A 293 9.38 24.10 -77.78
C ARG A 293 8.11 23.27 -78.02
N THR A 294 7.29 23.65 -78.98
CA THR A 294 6.04 22.93 -79.32
C THR A 294 6.33 21.60 -80.00
N ARG A 295 7.38 21.54 -80.82
CA ARG A 295 7.85 20.29 -81.46
C ARG A 295 8.44 19.32 -80.43
N TRP A 296 9.17 19.82 -79.44
CA TRP A 296 9.73 18.99 -78.37
C TRP A 296 8.62 18.37 -77.52
N ALA A 297 7.63 19.16 -77.08
CA ALA A 297 6.50 18.66 -76.31
C ALA A 297 5.68 17.57 -77.05
N ALA A 298 5.50 17.71 -78.36
CA ALA A 298 4.84 16.70 -79.18
C ALA A 298 5.65 15.39 -79.28
N ALA A 299 6.99 15.47 -79.38
CA ALA A 299 7.87 14.31 -79.38
C ALA A 299 7.89 13.59 -78.02
N THR A 300 7.93 14.33 -76.90
CA THR A 300 7.89 13.76 -75.54
C THR A 300 6.55 13.06 -75.27
N ALA A 301 5.43 13.63 -75.75
CA ALA A 301 4.12 13.02 -75.66
C ALA A 301 4.05 11.70 -76.43
N ARG A 302 4.60 11.64 -77.66
CA ARG A 302 4.68 10.39 -78.45
C ARG A 302 5.50 9.30 -77.76
N ALA A 303 6.65 9.65 -77.17
CA ALA A 303 7.49 8.71 -76.44
C ALA A 303 6.80 8.13 -75.19
N ARG A 304 6.07 8.96 -74.44
CA ARG A 304 5.27 8.52 -73.29
C ARG A 304 4.12 7.60 -73.70
N ILE A 305 3.43 7.89 -74.81
CA ILE A 305 2.35 7.04 -75.34
C ILE A 305 2.89 5.68 -75.81
N ALA A 306 4.08 5.63 -76.41
CA ALA A 306 4.72 4.38 -76.81
C ALA A 306 5.06 3.49 -75.59
N ARG A 307 5.59 4.08 -74.51
CA ARG A 307 5.85 3.36 -73.24
C ARG A 307 4.57 2.87 -72.55
N MET A 308 3.48 3.64 -72.60
CA MET A 308 2.19 3.18 -72.05
C MET A 308 1.59 2.03 -72.86
N ARG A 309 1.81 2.00 -74.19
CA ARG A 309 1.41 0.87 -75.04
C ARG A 309 2.18 -0.41 -74.70
N SER A 310 3.49 -0.33 -74.48
CA SER A 310 4.29 -1.51 -74.13
C SER A 310 3.91 -2.09 -72.77
N ALA A 311 3.60 -1.23 -71.79
CA ALA A 311 3.17 -1.65 -70.45
C ALA A 311 1.75 -2.28 -70.42
N ALA A 312 0.90 -1.98 -71.42
CA ALA A 312 -0.44 -2.57 -71.53
C ALA A 312 -0.46 -3.96 -72.18
N THR A 313 0.66 -4.41 -72.76
CA THR A 313 0.80 -5.73 -73.42
C THR A 313 1.50 -6.79 -72.56
N THR A 314 2.02 -6.44 -71.37
CA THR A 314 2.83 -7.35 -70.52
C THR A 314 2.11 -7.87 -69.26
N THR A 315 0.78 -7.85 -69.24
CA THR A 315 -0.07 -8.48 -68.20
C THR A 315 -1.23 -9.20 -68.85
#